data_AF-A0A815CWX9-F1
#
_entry.id   AF-A0A815CWX9-F1
#
_cell.length_a   1.000
_cell.length_b   1.000
_cell.length_c   1.000
_cell.angle_alpha   90.00
_cell.angle_beta   90.00
_cell.angle_gamma   90.00
#
_symmetry.space_group_name_H-M   'P 1'
#
loop_
_entity.id
_entity.type
_entity.pdbx_description
1 polymer ?
#
loop_
_entity_poly.entity_id
_entity_poly.type
_entity_poly.pdbx_seq_one_letter_code
_entity_poly.pdbx_strand_id
1 'polypeptide(L)'
;MICGKAAWFTAHRFLMSIAAILTTLGFLFILVFLQGTWVPNGTTRPYAHSITGVIVIGLAFFQPFIALFRCEPNSRYRSIFNYIHAFVGFSAFILSVATLYLATYFHVFADTKGRFVMIAWIAWVALIFLIFECSEYFIRKKNRESGYTNINTSNTTIADLIENSATPKLTSFTVDNHEETSVQRKSKNVLLAIHILVAATLSVILTTLIL
;
A
#
# COMPACT_ATOMS: atom_id res chain seq x y z
N MET A 1 -8.45 19.09 -2.01
CA MET A 1 -9.15 18.19 -2.96
C MET A 1 -8.60 18.47 -4.36
N ILE A 2 -8.50 17.48 -5.24
CA ILE A 2 -8.10 17.67 -6.64
C ILE A 2 -9.29 17.24 -7.49
N CYS A 3 -9.88 18.16 -8.27
CA CYS A 3 -11.03 17.90 -9.13
C CYS A 3 -12.23 17.24 -8.39
N GLY A 4 -12.61 17.79 -7.23
CA GLY A 4 -13.75 17.28 -6.42
C GLY A 4 -13.51 15.93 -5.74
N LYS A 5 -12.30 15.35 -5.82
CA LYS A 5 -11.93 14.11 -5.13
C LYS A 5 -10.82 14.36 -4.12
N ALA A 6 -10.70 13.47 -3.13
CA ALA A 6 -9.60 13.52 -2.17
C ALA A 6 -8.25 13.38 -2.92
N ALA A 7 -7.26 14.20 -2.54
CA ALA A 7 -5.99 14.28 -3.28
C ALA A 7 -5.26 12.92 -3.34
N TRP A 8 -5.25 12.19 -2.22
CA TRP A 8 -4.67 10.84 -2.15
C TRP A 8 -5.33 9.87 -3.14
N PHE A 9 -6.63 10.00 -3.39
CA PHE A 9 -7.38 9.12 -4.28
C PHE A 9 -7.04 9.38 -5.76
N THR A 10 -6.85 10.65 -6.11
CA THR A 10 -6.38 11.03 -7.45
C THR A 10 -4.94 10.55 -7.69
N ALA A 11 -4.05 10.78 -6.71
CA ALA A 11 -2.67 10.30 -6.79
C ALA A 11 -2.58 8.78 -6.88
N HIS A 12 -3.34 8.05 -6.05
CA HIS A 12 -3.39 6.59 -6.06
C HIS A 12 -3.80 6.05 -7.45
N ARG A 13 -4.88 6.58 -8.04
CA ARG A 13 -5.32 6.14 -9.37
C ARG A 13 -4.26 6.38 -10.44
N PHE A 14 -3.63 7.56 -10.41
CA PHE A 14 -2.60 7.91 -11.38
C PHE A 14 -1.38 6.98 -11.26
N LEU A 15 -0.84 6.81 -10.04
CA LEU A 15 0.30 5.95 -9.77
C LEU A 15 0.01 4.48 -10.10
N MET A 16 -1.16 3.97 -9.73
CA MET A 16 -1.54 2.58 -10.03
C MET A 16 -1.77 2.34 -11.53
N SER A 17 -2.25 3.35 -12.27
CA SER A 17 -2.38 3.26 -13.73
C SER A 17 -1.01 3.17 -14.40
N ILE A 18 -0.05 4.00 -13.97
CA ILE A 18 1.34 3.93 -14.45
C ILE A 18 1.94 2.56 -14.12
N ALA A 19 1.77 2.06 -12.89
CA ALA A 19 2.28 0.76 -12.47
C ALA A 19 1.73 -0.38 -13.32
N ALA A 20 0.43 -0.36 -13.64
CA ALA A 20 -0.20 -1.36 -14.51
C ALA A 20 0.36 -1.31 -15.94
N ILE A 21 0.53 -0.11 -16.50
CA ILE A 21 1.09 0.08 -17.85
C ILE A 21 2.53 -0.42 -17.89
N LEU A 22 3.39 0.03 -16.97
CA LEU A 22 4.80 -0.36 -16.93
C LEU A 22 4.98 -1.87 -16.72
N THR A 23 4.19 -2.47 -15.84
CA THR A 23 4.20 -3.93 -15.61
C THR A 23 3.80 -4.69 -16.88
N THR A 24 2.79 -4.20 -17.60
CA THR A 24 2.34 -4.81 -18.86
C THR A 24 3.41 -4.68 -19.94
N LEU A 25 4.01 -3.49 -20.10
CA LEU A 25 5.08 -3.27 -21.07
C LEU A 25 6.31 -4.14 -20.78
N GLY A 26 6.72 -4.25 -19.51
CA GLY A 26 7.83 -5.11 -19.12
C GLY A 26 7.57 -6.58 -19.46
N PHE A 27 6.33 -7.06 -19.25
CA PHE A 27 5.92 -8.40 -19.67
C PHE A 27 5.97 -8.58 -21.20
N LEU A 28 5.46 -7.62 -21.96
CA LEU A 28 5.51 -7.68 -23.42
C LEU A 28 6.95 -7.67 -23.95
N PHE A 29 7.84 -6.88 -23.34
CA PHE A 29 9.25 -6.84 -23.72
C PHE A 29 9.93 -8.19 -23.50
N ILE A 30 9.75 -8.84 -22.34
CA ILE A 30 10.37 -10.15 -22.10
C ILE A 30 9.78 -11.24 -23.01
N LEU A 31 8.47 -11.18 -23.32
CA LEU A 31 7.85 -12.10 -24.27
C LEU A 31 8.44 -11.94 -25.67
N VAL A 32 8.60 -10.72 -26.17
CA VAL A 32 9.20 -10.44 -27.48
C VAL A 32 10.67 -10.86 -27.49
N PHE A 33 11.43 -10.52 -26.45
CA PHE A 33 12.84 -10.87 -26.32
C PHE A 33 13.07 -12.39 -26.36
N LEU A 34 12.21 -13.16 -25.70
CA LEU A 34 12.27 -14.63 -25.69
C LEU A 34 11.51 -15.29 -26.85
N GLN A 35 10.99 -14.50 -27.81
CA GLN A 35 10.21 -14.98 -28.95
C GLN A 35 9.00 -15.85 -28.54
N GLY A 36 8.37 -15.52 -27.41
CA GLY A 36 7.26 -16.29 -26.84
C GLY A 36 7.67 -17.62 -26.18
N THR A 37 8.96 -17.92 -26.09
CA THR A 37 9.44 -19.14 -25.45
C THR A 37 9.25 -19.07 -23.93
N TRP A 38 8.55 -20.05 -23.37
CA TRP A 38 8.42 -20.17 -21.92
C TRP A 38 9.65 -20.87 -21.30
N VAL A 39 9.90 -20.58 -20.04
CA VAL A 39 10.97 -21.23 -19.29
C VAL A 39 10.70 -22.74 -19.13
N PRO A 40 11.68 -23.63 -19.38
CA PRO A 40 11.46 -25.08 -19.31
C PRO A 40 11.07 -25.59 -17.92
N ASN A 41 10.20 -26.61 -17.91
CA ASN A 41 9.81 -27.37 -16.73
C ASN A 41 11.03 -28.15 -16.18
N GLY A 42 11.77 -27.55 -15.25
CA GLY A 42 12.98 -28.15 -14.68
C GLY A 42 13.91 -27.16 -13.97
N THR A 43 13.80 -25.87 -14.27
CA THR A 43 14.54 -24.82 -13.55
C THR A 43 13.71 -24.28 -12.38
N THR A 44 13.99 -24.71 -11.15
CA THR A 44 13.10 -24.46 -10.00
C THR A 44 12.80 -22.98 -9.75
N ARG A 45 13.81 -22.09 -9.78
CA ARG A 45 13.63 -20.66 -9.49
C ARG A 45 13.11 -19.84 -10.68
N PRO A 46 13.69 -19.94 -11.90
CA PRO A 46 13.17 -19.22 -13.07
C PRO A 46 11.75 -19.63 -13.45
N TYR A 47 11.41 -20.91 -13.31
CA TYR A 47 10.03 -21.39 -13.50
C TYR A 47 9.09 -20.83 -12.43
N ALA A 48 9.48 -20.83 -11.15
CA ALA A 48 8.68 -20.19 -10.10
C ALA A 48 8.50 -18.67 -10.34
N HIS A 49 9.54 -17.98 -10.81
CA HIS A 49 9.46 -16.56 -11.16
C HIS A 49 8.45 -16.31 -12.28
N SER A 50 8.49 -17.10 -13.35
CA SER A 50 7.59 -16.90 -14.50
C SER A 50 6.12 -17.14 -14.12
N ILE A 51 5.84 -18.18 -13.33
CA ILE A 51 4.49 -18.49 -12.84
C ILE A 51 3.99 -17.42 -11.87
N THR A 52 4.79 -17.04 -10.86
CA THR A 52 4.37 -15.99 -9.92
C THR A 52 4.21 -14.64 -10.63
N GLY A 53 5.10 -14.31 -11.57
CA GLY A 53 5.05 -13.09 -12.36
C GLY A 53 3.80 -12.99 -13.22
N VAL A 54 3.42 -14.05 -13.94
CA VAL A 54 2.19 -14.00 -14.77
C VAL A 54 0.93 -13.87 -13.92
N ILE A 55 0.90 -14.48 -12.72
CA ILE A 55 -0.19 -14.29 -11.77
C ILE A 55 -0.25 -12.82 -11.31
N VAL A 56 0.88 -12.22 -10.94
CA VAL A 56 0.96 -10.81 -10.53
C VAL A 56 0.46 -9.88 -11.63
N ILE A 57 0.89 -10.11 -12.88
CA ILE A 57 0.44 -9.34 -14.04
C ILE A 57 -1.07 -9.48 -14.23
N GLY A 58 -1.60 -10.70 -14.14
CA GLY A 58 -3.04 -10.95 -14.21
C GLY A 58 -3.82 -10.20 -13.13
N LEU A 59 -3.39 -10.31 -11.86
CA LEU A 59 -4.03 -9.59 -10.75
C LEU A 59 -3.95 -8.07 -10.93
N ALA A 60 -2.80 -7.55 -11.37
CA ALA A 60 -2.60 -6.12 -11.65
C ALA A 60 -3.51 -5.62 -12.77
N PHE A 61 -3.77 -6.46 -13.79
CA PHE A 61 -4.70 -6.14 -14.87
C PHE A 61 -6.16 -6.19 -14.40
N PHE A 62 -6.54 -7.18 -13.57
CA PHE A 62 -7.90 -7.29 -13.01
C PHE A 62 -8.27 -6.13 -12.09
N GLN A 63 -7.31 -5.50 -11.43
CA GLN A 63 -7.55 -4.40 -10.50
C GLN A 63 -8.31 -3.20 -11.12
N PRO A 64 -7.89 -2.64 -12.27
CA PRO A 64 -8.68 -1.68 -13.02
C PRO A 64 -10.10 -2.14 -13.35
N PHE A 65 -10.31 -3.39 -13.78
CA PHE A 65 -11.66 -3.89 -14.10
C PHE A 65 -12.56 -3.90 -12.86
N ILE A 66 -12.05 -4.40 -11.73
CA ILE A 66 -12.78 -4.35 -10.45
C ILE A 66 -13.13 -2.89 -10.13
N ALA A 67 -12.17 -1.97 -10.30
CA ALA A 67 -12.37 -0.55 -10.03
C ALA A 67 -13.42 0.13 -10.93
N LEU A 68 -13.68 -0.39 -12.14
CA LEU A 68 -14.78 0.09 -13.00
C LEU A 68 -16.15 -0.21 -12.40
N PHE A 69 -16.30 -1.35 -11.71
CA PHE A 69 -17.52 -1.74 -11.02
C PHE A 69 -17.67 -1.07 -9.64
N ARG A 70 -16.88 -0.03 -9.36
CA ARG A 70 -16.97 0.69 -8.09
C ARG A 70 -18.35 1.29 -7.89
N CYS A 71 -19.06 0.80 -6.88
CA CYS A 71 -20.37 1.31 -6.49
C CYS A 71 -20.28 2.72 -5.88
N GLU A 72 -21.41 3.43 -5.89
CA GLU A 72 -21.57 4.73 -5.23
C GLU A 72 -21.21 4.69 -3.73
N PRO A 73 -20.79 5.82 -3.13
CA PRO A 73 -20.35 5.87 -1.74
C PRO A 73 -21.37 5.33 -0.71
N ASN A 74 -22.67 5.49 -0.97
CA ASN A 74 -23.75 5.11 -0.04
C ASN A 74 -24.34 3.73 -0.32
N SER A 75 -23.79 2.98 -1.29
CA SER A 75 -24.30 1.65 -1.64
C SER A 75 -23.89 0.59 -0.61
N ARG A 76 -24.81 -0.31 -0.26
CA ARG A 76 -24.53 -1.49 0.59
C ARG A 76 -23.42 -2.39 0.04
N TYR A 77 -23.25 -2.40 -1.28
CA TYR A 77 -22.23 -3.20 -1.96
C TYR A 77 -20.82 -2.59 -1.89
N ARG A 78 -20.70 -1.34 -1.42
CA ARG A 78 -19.42 -0.64 -1.34
C ARG A 78 -18.43 -1.34 -0.41
N SER A 79 -18.90 -1.94 0.68
CA SER A 79 -18.05 -2.70 1.60
C SER A 79 -17.47 -3.95 0.95
N ILE A 80 -18.30 -4.67 0.16
CA ILE A 80 -17.88 -5.87 -0.58
C ILE A 80 -16.86 -5.48 -1.65
N PHE A 81 -17.14 -4.43 -2.42
CA PHE A 81 -16.20 -3.87 -3.40
C PHE A 81 -14.86 -3.52 -2.75
N ASN A 82 -14.87 -2.79 -1.63
CA ASN A 82 -13.64 -2.39 -0.94
C ASN A 82 -12.84 -3.62 -0.47
N TYR A 83 -13.51 -4.65 0.06
CA TYR A 83 -12.85 -5.87 0.52
C TYR A 83 -12.22 -6.64 -0.64
N ILE A 84 -12.97 -6.88 -1.71
CA ILE A 84 -12.47 -7.60 -2.89
C ILE A 84 -11.30 -6.83 -3.52
N HIS A 85 -11.48 -5.53 -3.77
CA HIS A 85 -10.44 -4.70 -4.37
C HIS A 85 -9.17 -4.66 -3.52
N ALA A 86 -9.31 -4.51 -2.19
CA ALA A 86 -8.18 -4.54 -1.27
C ALA A 86 -7.50 -5.92 -1.24
N PHE A 87 -8.28 -7.01 -1.21
CA PHE A 87 -7.74 -8.37 -1.18
C PHE A 87 -6.94 -8.72 -2.44
N VAL A 88 -7.49 -8.42 -3.62
CA VAL A 88 -6.79 -8.64 -4.90
C VAL A 88 -5.51 -7.81 -4.94
N GLY A 89 -5.57 -6.53 -4.56
CA GLY A 89 -4.40 -5.68 -4.57
C GLY A 89 -3.32 -6.07 -3.57
N PHE A 90 -3.71 -6.48 -2.37
CA PHE A 90 -2.78 -6.95 -1.37
C PHE A 90 -2.11 -8.28 -1.78
N SER A 91 -2.88 -9.19 -2.38
CA SER A 91 -2.35 -10.45 -2.93
C SER A 91 -1.35 -10.19 -4.05
N ALA A 92 -1.67 -9.27 -4.97
CA ALA A 92 -0.76 -8.86 -6.04
C ALA A 92 0.54 -8.26 -5.48
N PHE A 93 0.45 -7.44 -4.44
CA PHE A 93 1.61 -6.85 -3.78
C PHE A 93 2.52 -7.91 -3.14
N ILE A 94 1.97 -8.81 -2.31
CA ILE A 94 2.77 -9.89 -1.68
C ILE A 94 3.44 -10.76 -2.74
N LEU A 95 2.68 -11.20 -3.76
CA LEU A 95 3.23 -12.03 -4.82
C LEU A 95 4.32 -11.28 -5.61
N SER A 96 4.17 -9.98 -5.85
CA SER A 96 5.19 -9.19 -6.54
C SER A 96 6.51 -9.16 -5.78
N VAL A 97 6.48 -9.05 -4.45
CA VAL A 97 7.68 -9.10 -3.59
C VAL A 97 8.37 -10.45 -3.73
N ALA A 98 7.62 -11.56 -3.74
CA ALA A 98 8.15 -12.89 -3.95
C ALA A 98 8.73 -13.07 -5.38
N THR A 99 8.04 -12.58 -6.41
CA THR A 99 8.51 -12.61 -7.81
C THR A 99 9.81 -11.84 -7.99
N LEU A 100 9.93 -10.65 -7.38
CA LEU A 100 11.14 -9.85 -7.39
C LEU A 100 12.30 -10.56 -6.69
N TYR A 101 12.05 -11.22 -5.56
CA TYR A 101 13.07 -12.01 -4.88
C TYR A 101 13.58 -13.16 -5.76
N LEU A 102 12.69 -13.88 -6.45
CA LEU A 102 13.10 -14.95 -7.36
C LEU A 102 13.97 -14.42 -8.52
N ALA A 103 13.70 -13.19 -8.99
CA ALA A 103 14.48 -12.54 -10.05
C ALA A 103 15.93 -12.28 -9.65
N THR A 104 16.25 -12.12 -8.36
CA THR A 104 17.63 -11.89 -7.85
C THR A 104 18.60 -13.06 -8.13
N TYR A 105 18.08 -14.20 -8.57
CA TYR A 105 18.88 -15.36 -8.95
C TYR A 105 19.18 -15.43 -10.46
N PHE A 106 18.73 -14.45 -11.23
CA PHE A 106 19.01 -14.39 -12.66
C PHE A 106 20.43 -13.89 -12.93
N HIS A 107 20.94 -14.18 -14.13
CA HIS A 107 22.29 -13.81 -14.54
C HIS A 107 22.55 -12.30 -14.50
N VAL A 108 21.50 -11.47 -14.70
CA VAL A 108 21.61 -10.00 -14.57
C VAL A 108 21.99 -9.56 -13.15
N PHE A 109 21.68 -10.37 -12.14
CA PHE A 109 22.10 -10.18 -10.75
C PHE A 109 23.22 -11.14 -10.35
N ALA A 110 24.00 -11.65 -11.32
CA ALA A 110 25.16 -12.48 -11.02
C ALA A 110 26.18 -11.73 -10.14
N ASP A 111 26.34 -10.43 -10.39
CA ASP A 111 27.13 -9.56 -9.52
C ASP A 111 26.56 -9.53 -8.09
N THR A 112 27.46 -9.74 -7.14
CA THR A 112 27.14 -9.81 -5.72
C THR A 112 26.59 -8.48 -5.21
N LYS A 113 27.09 -7.33 -5.69
CA LYS A 113 26.65 -6.00 -5.21
C LYS A 113 25.24 -5.69 -5.70
N GLY A 114 24.97 -5.85 -6.99
CA GLY A 114 23.63 -5.62 -7.56
C GLY A 114 22.55 -6.49 -6.90
N ARG A 115 22.88 -7.76 -6.63
CA ARG A 115 21.99 -8.68 -5.90
C ARG A 115 21.68 -8.20 -4.48
N PHE A 116 22.69 -7.78 -3.71
CA PHE A 116 22.48 -7.25 -2.36
C PHE A 116 21.63 -5.99 -2.35
N VAL A 117 21.84 -5.07 -3.31
CA VAL A 117 21.01 -3.86 -3.43
C VAL A 117 19.55 -4.22 -3.76
N MET A 118 19.32 -5.19 -4.64
CA MET A 118 17.97 -5.67 -4.94
C MET A 118 17.29 -6.33 -3.73
N ILE A 119 18.02 -7.13 -2.95
CA ILE A 119 17.50 -7.72 -1.71
C ILE A 119 17.18 -6.62 -0.69
N ALA A 120 18.05 -5.61 -0.55
CA ALA A 120 17.81 -4.46 0.32
C ALA A 120 16.57 -3.66 -0.12
N TRP A 121 16.36 -3.50 -1.43
CA TRP A 121 15.15 -2.89 -1.99
C TRP A 121 13.89 -3.64 -1.57
N ILE A 122 13.87 -4.96 -1.77
CA ILE A 122 12.74 -5.83 -1.43
C ILE A 122 12.48 -5.77 0.08
N ALA A 123 13.52 -5.88 0.90
CA ALA A 123 13.42 -5.80 2.36
C ALA A 123 12.89 -4.44 2.82
N TRP A 124 13.32 -3.33 2.21
CA TRP A 124 12.82 -2.00 2.50
C TRP A 124 11.33 -1.86 2.19
N VAL A 125 10.89 -2.35 1.03
CA VAL A 125 9.48 -2.33 0.62
C VAL A 125 8.61 -3.15 1.58
N ALA A 126 9.08 -4.32 2.00
CA ALA A 126 8.37 -5.12 3.00
C ALA A 126 8.33 -4.42 4.38
N LEU A 127 9.45 -3.88 4.84
CA LEU A 127 9.56 -3.19 6.12
C LEU A 127 8.65 -1.96 6.19
N ILE A 128 8.69 -1.09 5.18
CA ILE A 128 7.89 0.15 5.18
C ILE A 128 6.40 -0.18 5.14
N PHE A 129 6.00 -1.21 4.39
CA PHE A 129 4.63 -1.67 4.34
C PHE A 129 4.16 -2.13 5.73
N LEU A 130 4.96 -2.93 6.43
CA LEU A 130 4.67 -3.36 7.80
C LEU A 130 4.56 -2.17 8.76
N ILE A 131 5.45 -1.18 8.66
CA ILE A 131 5.40 0.02 9.51
C ILE A 131 4.09 0.79 9.26
N PHE A 132 3.68 0.98 8.01
CA PHE A 132 2.41 1.64 7.69
C PHE A 132 1.22 0.87 8.25
N GLU A 133 1.15 -0.45 8.05
CA GLU A 133 0.04 -1.28 8.52
C GLU A 133 -0.01 -1.33 10.05
N CYS A 134 1.13 -1.49 10.73
CA CYS A 134 1.22 -1.39 12.17
C CYS A 134 0.75 -0.03 12.67
N SER A 135 1.18 1.06 12.03
CA SER A 135 0.74 2.40 12.41
C SER A 135 -0.79 2.52 12.30
N GLU A 136 -1.38 2.07 11.18
CA GLU A 136 -2.82 2.10 10.97
C GLU A 136 -3.57 1.26 12.00
N TYR A 137 -3.03 0.08 12.34
CA TYR A 137 -3.59 -0.80 13.34
C TYR A 137 -3.62 -0.13 14.72
N PHE A 138 -2.50 0.46 15.17
CA PHE A 138 -2.45 1.16 16.47
C PHE A 138 -3.42 2.35 16.51
N ILE A 139 -3.52 3.11 15.43
CA ILE A 139 -4.49 4.21 15.30
C ILE A 139 -5.93 3.68 15.40
N ARG A 140 -6.27 2.64 14.64
CA ARG A 140 -7.62 2.05 14.65
C ARG A 140 -7.97 1.51 16.04
N LYS A 141 -7.00 0.92 16.74
CA LYS A 141 -7.17 0.45 18.12
C LYS A 141 -7.46 1.60 19.07
N LYS A 142 -6.63 2.66 19.06
CA LYS A 142 -6.83 3.84 19.92
C LYS A 142 -8.20 4.52 19.67
N ASN A 143 -8.61 4.65 18.41
CA ASN A 143 -9.91 5.22 18.06
C ASN A 143 -11.09 4.37 18.58
N ARG A 144 -10.96 3.05 18.60
CA ARG A 144 -12.00 2.16 19.17
C ARG A 144 -12.11 2.31 20.69
N GLU A 145 -10.97 2.38 21.38
CA GLU A 145 -10.91 2.56 22.84
C GLU A 145 -11.46 3.94 23.27
N SER A 146 -11.11 4.99 22.53
CA SER A 146 -11.67 6.34 22.73
C SER A 146 -13.18 6.38 22.44
N GLY A 147 -13.66 5.72 21.39
CA GLY A 147 -15.10 5.63 21.11
C GLY A 147 -15.90 4.98 22.23
N TYR A 148 -15.39 3.89 22.81
CA TYR A 148 -16.06 3.17 23.91
C TYR A 148 -16.15 4.00 25.20
N THR A 149 -15.08 4.71 25.54
CA THR A 149 -15.05 5.58 26.73
C THR A 149 -16.05 6.73 26.63
N ASN A 150 -16.15 7.37 25.46
CA ASN A 150 -17.11 8.45 25.24
C ASN A 150 -18.58 8.00 25.37
N ILE A 151 -18.94 6.81 24.88
CA ILE A 151 -20.30 6.27 24.98
C ILE A 151 -20.72 6.08 26.45
N ASN A 152 -19.82 5.54 27.28
CA ASN A 152 -20.09 5.35 28.70
C ASN A 152 -20.24 6.68 29.45
N THR A 153 -19.47 7.71 29.07
CA THR A 153 -19.60 9.07 29.64
C THR A 153 -20.89 9.76 29.21
N SER A 154 -21.38 9.57 27.98
CA SER A 154 -22.68 10.11 27.56
C SER A 154 -23.87 9.41 28.21
N ASN A 155 -23.69 8.18 28.69
CA ASN A 155 -24.69 7.45 29.48
C ASN A 155 -24.67 7.86 30.96
N THR A 156 -23.62 8.54 31.43
CA THR A 156 -23.68 9.33 32.68
C THR A 156 -24.73 10.41 32.44
N THR A 157 -25.83 10.29 33.19
CA THR A 157 -27.13 10.90 32.88
C THR A 157 -27.00 12.37 32.52
N ILE A 158 -27.74 12.83 31.50
CA ILE A 158 -27.97 14.25 31.16
C ILE A 158 -28.21 15.12 32.42
N ALA A 159 -28.71 14.51 33.50
CA ALA A 159 -28.84 15.10 34.84
C ALA A 159 -27.53 15.67 35.43
N ASP A 160 -26.38 14.98 35.30
CA ASP A 160 -25.09 15.43 35.88
C ASP A 160 -24.41 16.53 35.05
N LEU A 161 -24.77 16.62 33.75
CA LEU A 161 -24.27 17.64 32.82
C LEU A 161 -24.98 19.00 32.99
N ILE A 162 -26.26 18.99 33.39
CA ILE A 162 -27.02 20.21 33.68
C ILE A 162 -26.48 20.91 34.94
N GLU A 163 -25.97 20.14 35.92
CA GLU A 163 -25.41 20.67 37.16
C GLU A 163 -24.03 21.34 36.99
N ASN A 164 -23.28 20.99 35.94
CA ASN A 164 -21.89 21.43 35.73
C ASN A 164 -21.70 22.36 34.50
N SER A 165 -22.71 23.17 34.16
CA SER A 165 -22.79 23.98 32.93
C SER A 165 -21.75 25.12 32.72
N ALA A 166 -20.59 25.07 33.37
CA ALA A 166 -19.42 25.84 32.94
C ALA A 166 -18.58 24.98 31.98
N THR A 167 -18.21 25.53 30.83
CA THR A 167 -17.76 24.84 29.61
C THR A 167 -16.22 24.85 29.38
N PRO A 168 -15.43 23.98 30.03
CA PRO A 168 -14.03 23.72 29.62
C PRO A 168 -13.80 22.35 28.95
N LYS A 169 -14.65 21.34 29.21
CA LYS A 169 -14.39 19.94 28.83
C LYS A 169 -14.60 19.61 27.34
N LEU A 170 -15.57 20.24 26.68
CA LEU A 170 -15.86 20.00 25.26
C LEU A 170 -14.81 20.66 24.33
N THR A 171 -14.34 21.84 24.74
CA THR A 171 -13.30 22.60 24.06
C THR A 171 -11.93 21.91 24.18
N SER A 172 -11.57 21.38 25.36
CA SER A 172 -10.32 20.62 25.50
C SER A 172 -10.32 19.34 24.65
N PHE A 173 -11.43 18.58 24.65
CA PHE A 173 -11.55 17.36 23.87
C PHE A 173 -11.44 17.59 22.36
N THR A 174 -12.04 18.66 21.84
CA THR A 174 -11.95 18.99 20.41
C THR A 174 -10.55 19.44 19.99
N VAL A 175 -9.85 20.18 20.86
CA VAL A 175 -8.46 20.59 20.65
C VAL A 175 -7.52 19.38 20.66
N ASP A 176 -7.62 18.49 21.66
CA ASP A 176 -6.76 17.30 21.79
C ASP A 176 -6.90 16.36 20.58
N ASN A 177 -8.14 16.11 20.12
CA ASN A 177 -8.38 15.28 18.94
C ASN A 177 -7.85 15.92 17.65
N HIS A 178 -7.99 17.24 17.51
CA HIS A 178 -7.46 17.95 16.34
C HIS A 178 -5.93 17.92 16.32
N GLU A 179 -5.29 18.11 17.48
CA GLU A 179 -3.84 18.03 17.62
C GLU A 179 -3.34 16.60 17.31
N GLU A 180 -3.96 15.58 17.89
CA GLU A 180 -3.61 14.19 17.66
C GLU A 180 -3.71 13.79 16.18
N THR A 181 -4.81 14.12 15.53
CA THR A 181 -4.99 13.85 14.09
C THR A 181 -3.99 14.61 13.22
N SER A 182 -3.58 15.81 13.64
CA SER A 182 -2.55 16.60 12.94
C SER A 182 -1.16 15.97 13.08
N VAL A 183 -0.78 15.52 14.28
CA VAL A 183 0.48 14.84 14.57
C VAL A 183 0.56 13.53 13.79
N GLN A 184 -0.54 12.77 13.79
CA GLN A 184 -0.66 11.52 13.05
C GLN A 184 -0.52 11.73 11.52
N ARG A 185 -1.10 12.80 10.99
CA ARG A 185 -0.94 13.14 9.56
C ARG A 185 0.51 13.53 9.25
N LYS A 186 1.15 14.32 10.11
CA LYS A 186 2.56 14.70 9.98
C LYS A 186 3.47 13.47 10.00
N SER A 187 3.27 12.54 10.94
CA SER A 187 4.08 11.31 11.02
C SER A 187 3.97 10.45 9.76
N LYS A 188 2.75 10.26 9.23
CA LYS A 188 2.54 9.54 7.96
C LYS A 188 3.24 10.22 6.78
N ASN A 189 3.20 11.55 6.71
CA ASN A 189 3.86 12.29 5.64
C ASN A 189 5.39 12.21 5.71
N VAL A 190 5.96 12.28 6.92
CA VAL A 190 7.40 12.10 7.14
C VAL A 190 7.82 10.69 6.72
N LEU A 191 7.07 9.66 7.13
CA LEU A 191 7.34 8.28 6.76
C LEU A 191 7.27 8.08 5.24
N LEU A 192 6.28 8.69 4.57
CA LEU A 192 6.17 8.68 3.11
C LEU A 192 7.36 9.37 2.43
N ALA A 193 7.82 10.51 2.96
CA ALA A 193 8.98 11.21 2.42
C ALA A 193 10.26 10.39 2.54
N ILE A 194 10.47 9.74 3.70
CA ILE A 194 11.59 8.80 3.92
C ILE A 194 11.51 7.65 2.92
N HIS A 195 10.33 7.06 2.73
CA HIS A 195 10.14 6.00 1.75
C HIS A 195 10.54 6.45 0.34
N ILE A 196 10.05 7.59 -0.12
CA ILE A 196 10.36 8.14 -1.45
C ILE A 196 11.87 8.38 -1.60
N LEU A 197 12.54 8.92 -0.58
CA LEU A 197 13.98 9.20 -0.63
C LEU A 197 14.81 7.91 -0.73
N VAL A 198 14.54 6.94 0.14
CA VAL A 198 15.25 5.65 0.15
C VAL A 198 14.95 4.88 -1.14
N ALA A 199 13.71 4.92 -1.61
CA ALA A 199 13.30 4.31 -2.88
C ALA A 199 13.97 4.98 -4.09
N ALA A 200 14.11 6.30 -4.11
CA ALA A 200 14.85 6.95 -5.19
C ALA A 200 16.33 6.54 -5.18
N THR A 201 16.95 6.58 -3.99
CA THR A 201 18.38 6.30 -3.82
C THR A 201 18.74 4.87 -4.23
N LEU A 202 18.03 3.88 -3.68
CA LEU A 202 18.30 2.47 -3.99
C LEU A 202 17.98 2.15 -5.46
N SER A 203 16.98 2.80 -6.09
CA SER A 203 16.69 2.62 -7.53
C SER A 203 17.82 3.16 -8.41
N VAL A 204 18.36 4.33 -8.08
CA VAL A 204 19.49 4.93 -8.81
C VAL A 204 20.72 4.03 -8.69
N ILE A 205 21.06 3.58 -7.47
CA ILE A 205 22.19 2.67 -7.27
C ILE A 205 21.98 1.37 -8.06
N LEU A 206 20.79 0.77 -7.98
CA LEU A 206 20.49 -0.48 -8.68
C LEU A 206 20.63 -0.33 -10.19
N THR A 207 20.09 0.74 -10.78
CA THR A 207 20.19 0.98 -12.23
C THR A 207 21.64 1.20 -12.67
N THR A 208 22.46 1.90 -11.88
CA THR A 208 23.90 2.08 -12.20
C THR A 208 24.73 0.80 -12.07
N LEU A 209 24.27 -0.20 -11.33
CA LEU A 209 24.98 -1.48 -11.16
C LEU A 209 24.57 -2.52 -12.21
N ILE A 210 23.41 -2.36 -12.85
CA ILE A 210 22.85 -3.29 -13.84
C ILE A 210 23.18 -2.86 -15.28
N LEU A 211 23.33 -1.54 -15.53
CA LEU A 211 23.77 -0.97 -16.81
C LEU A 211 25.29 -1.03 -16.96
#